data_AF-A0A0W8I2K9-F1
#
_entry.id   AF-A0A0W8I2K9-F1
#
_cell.length_a   1.000
_cell.length_b   1.000
_cell.length_c   1.000
_cell.angle_alpha   90.00
_cell.angle_beta   90.00
_cell.angle_gamma   90.00
#
_symmetry.space_group_name_H-M   'P 1'
#
loop_
_entity.id
_entity.type
_entity.pdbx_description
1 polymer ?
#
loop_
_entity_poly.entity_id
_entity_poly.type
_entity_poly.pdbx_seq_one_letter_code
_entity_poly.pdbx_strand_id
1 'polypeptide(L)'
;MSARAPWTLVAAREIQVKLTDKNFLVGTALTLVLLLGAMFLPALIGGGTTSYDVAVTDEAATGVVDQAEESLQAADEESAITPVDVADRAAAETAVLDGDVDAALVGGPGAWELLHDGGAPTSLDGALSEAVSASAMAANAEAAGTTVADLTAGSELAQVDLAADDGTMTGPLAFVLGFAFAMLFYFAALMFGMQIANSVVEEKQSRIIEILAAKIPTRQLLMGKVLGNTVLAFGQLALIAAVSLVGLTVVDLDVALPGLTQAILWYLPFFLVGFLALACVWAAAGALASRTEDLQQTTMPLTMVLVVLFIIGLYLEGMWQQVFSFVPVASTFVMPVRIIEGDTAIWEPVVALALALVFCALTITLGSRLYERALLHTSGSLSWRRAMSLSKD
;
A
#
# COMPACT_ATOMS: atom_id res chain seq x y z
N MET A 1 -19.28 -40.15 19.36
CA MET A 1 -18.59 -38.85 19.39
C MET A 1 -17.25 -39.03 18.68
N SER A 2 -17.10 -38.47 17.48
CA SER A 2 -15.83 -38.58 16.72
C SER A 2 -14.71 -37.92 17.53
N ALA A 3 -13.62 -38.64 17.78
CA ALA A 3 -12.46 -38.10 18.47
C ALA A 3 -11.88 -36.97 17.62
N ARG A 4 -12.14 -35.71 18.01
CA ARG A 4 -11.61 -34.54 17.34
C ARG A 4 -10.08 -34.63 17.33
N ALA A 5 -9.48 -34.48 16.15
CA ALA A 5 -8.03 -34.52 16.02
C ALA A 5 -7.41 -33.42 16.91
N PRO A 6 -6.39 -33.72 17.73
CA PRO A 6 -5.87 -32.78 18.73
C PRO A 6 -5.48 -31.39 18.20
N TRP A 7 -4.98 -31.31 16.96
CA TRP A 7 -4.65 -30.03 16.31
C TRP A 7 -5.84 -29.07 16.19
N THR A 8 -7.07 -29.57 16.06
CA THR A 8 -8.29 -28.75 15.97
C THR A 8 -8.61 -28.04 17.28
N LEU A 9 -8.36 -28.71 18.41
CA LEU A 9 -8.54 -28.12 19.74
C LEU A 9 -7.50 -27.03 20.00
N VAL A 10 -6.25 -27.26 19.58
CA VAL A 10 -5.19 -26.26 19.67
C VAL A 10 -5.53 -25.05 18.81
N ALA A 11 -5.93 -25.26 17.55
CA ALA A 11 -6.32 -24.18 16.65
C ALA A 11 -7.49 -23.36 17.20
N ALA A 12 -8.54 -24.02 17.70
CA ALA A 12 -9.69 -23.34 18.28
C ALA A 12 -9.32 -22.50 19.51
N ARG A 13 -8.46 -23.04 20.39
CA ARG A 13 -7.94 -22.30 21.56
C ARG A 13 -7.15 -21.07 21.13
N GLU A 14 -6.24 -21.22 20.17
CA GLU A 14 -5.43 -20.10 19.66
C GLU A 14 -6.32 -18.98 19.08
N ILE A 15 -7.29 -19.36 18.25
CA ILE A 15 -8.27 -18.41 17.68
C ILE A 15 -9.02 -17.69 18.81
N GLN A 16 -9.56 -18.43 19.77
CA GLN A 16 -10.36 -17.85 20.85
C GLN A 16 -9.55 -16.89 21.72
N VAL A 17 -8.34 -17.28 22.10
CA VAL A 17 -7.44 -16.43 22.92
C VAL A 17 -7.15 -15.12 22.18
N LYS A 18 -6.86 -15.18 20.88
CA LYS A 18 -6.53 -13.99 20.08
C LYS A 18 -7.72 -13.09 19.80
N LEU A 19 -8.90 -13.64 19.53
CA LEU A 19 -10.11 -12.83 19.34
C LEU A 19 -10.51 -12.06 20.60
N THR A 20 -10.10 -12.53 21.78
CA THR A 20 -10.30 -11.83 23.06
C THR A 20 -9.11 -10.96 23.49
N ASP A 21 -8.01 -10.98 22.76
CA ASP A 21 -6.81 -10.20 23.07
C ASP A 21 -7.02 -8.73 22.69
N LYS A 22 -6.91 -7.84 23.68
CA LYS A 22 -7.07 -6.39 23.48
C LYS A 22 -6.05 -5.86 22.49
N ASN A 23 -4.81 -6.37 22.49
CA ASN A 23 -3.77 -5.89 21.58
C ASN A 23 -4.12 -6.23 20.13
N PHE A 24 -4.69 -7.41 19.90
CA PHE A 24 -5.16 -7.83 18.58
C PHE A 24 -6.33 -6.96 18.10
N LEU A 25 -7.33 -6.73 18.97
CA LEU A 25 -8.49 -5.90 18.63
C LEU A 25 -8.10 -4.43 18.36
N VAL A 26 -7.26 -3.84 19.20
CA VAL A 26 -6.75 -2.47 19.03
C VAL A 26 -5.89 -2.36 17.77
N GLY A 27 -5.00 -3.32 17.53
CA GLY A 27 -4.17 -3.34 16.32
C GLY A 27 -5.00 -3.47 15.03
N THR A 28 -6.04 -4.31 15.05
CA THR A 28 -6.97 -4.45 13.93
C THR A 28 -7.74 -3.15 13.70
N ALA A 29 -8.29 -2.54 14.75
CA ALA A 29 -9.00 -1.27 14.65
C ALA A 29 -8.09 -0.13 14.12
N LEU A 30 -6.86 -0.02 14.63
CA LEU A 30 -5.87 0.94 14.15
C LEU A 30 -5.55 0.72 12.66
N THR A 31 -5.38 -0.54 12.23
CA THR A 31 -5.13 -0.87 10.82
C THR A 31 -6.29 -0.41 9.93
N LEU A 32 -7.54 -0.65 10.36
CA LEU A 32 -8.72 -0.20 9.63
C LEU A 32 -8.81 1.33 9.57
N VAL A 33 -8.53 2.02 10.68
CA VAL A 33 -8.52 3.50 10.72
C VAL A 33 -7.44 4.07 9.81
N LEU A 34 -6.22 3.51 9.83
CA LEU A 34 -5.14 3.93 8.94
C LEU A 34 -5.47 3.66 7.47
N LEU A 35 -6.09 2.52 7.17
CA LEU A 35 -6.50 2.17 5.81
C LEU A 35 -7.59 3.11 5.30
N LEU A 36 -8.66 3.33 6.09
CA LEU A 36 -9.70 4.30 5.73
C LEU A 36 -9.12 5.71 5.62
N GLY A 37 -8.27 6.10 6.59
CA GLY A 37 -7.58 7.38 6.56
C GLY A 37 -6.77 7.57 5.28
N ALA A 38 -6.00 6.56 4.85
CA ALA A 38 -5.25 6.58 3.60
C ALA A 38 -6.15 6.59 2.36
N MET A 39 -7.28 5.87 2.38
CA MET A 39 -8.23 5.82 1.28
C MET A 39 -8.98 7.14 1.08
N PHE A 40 -9.32 7.83 2.17
CA PHE A 40 -9.95 9.16 2.14
C PHE A 40 -8.93 10.29 2.09
N LEU A 41 -7.63 10.03 2.27
CA LEU A 41 -6.60 11.07 2.28
C LEU A 41 -6.58 11.86 0.96
N PRO A 42 -6.67 11.24 -0.23
CA PRO A 42 -6.79 12.01 -1.48
C PRO A 42 -8.04 12.89 -1.52
N ALA A 43 -9.19 12.43 -1.03
CA ALA A 43 -10.40 13.26 -0.96
C ALA A 43 -10.27 14.40 0.07
N LEU A 44 -9.54 14.19 1.17
CA LEU A 44 -9.28 15.21 2.19
C LEU A 44 -8.22 16.23 1.75
N ILE A 45 -7.26 15.83 0.93
CA ILE A 45 -6.17 16.69 0.42
C ILE A 45 -6.57 17.36 -0.90
N GLY A 46 -7.33 16.67 -1.75
CA GLY A 46 -7.72 17.12 -3.09
C GLY A 46 -9.16 17.62 -3.20
N GLY A 47 -9.97 17.52 -2.14
CA GLY A 47 -11.38 17.97 -2.11
C GLY A 47 -11.60 19.28 -1.35
N GLY A 48 -10.60 20.17 -1.35
CA GLY A 48 -10.89 21.57 -1.06
C GLY A 48 -11.37 22.19 -2.35
N THR A 49 -12.63 22.61 -2.41
CA THR A 49 -13.07 23.61 -3.37
C THR A 49 -12.09 24.78 -3.28
N THR A 50 -11.19 24.93 -4.25
CA THR A 50 -10.19 26.00 -4.20
C THR A 50 -10.80 27.23 -4.83
N SER A 51 -11.32 28.10 -3.96
CA SER A 51 -11.64 29.48 -4.30
C SER A 51 -10.40 30.32 -4.01
N TYR A 52 -9.94 31.06 -5.00
CA TYR A 52 -8.86 32.03 -4.86
C TYR A 52 -9.38 33.43 -5.11
N ASP A 53 -9.08 34.37 -4.22
CA ASP A 53 -9.28 35.79 -4.49
C ASP A 53 -7.97 36.37 -5.03
N VAL A 54 -8.00 36.92 -6.25
CA VAL A 54 -6.80 37.45 -6.92
C VAL A 54 -7.00 38.93 -7.20
N ALA A 55 -6.16 39.77 -6.57
CA ALA A 55 -6.17 41.20 -6.86
C ALA A 55 -5.63 41.50 -8.26
N VAL A 56 -6.35 42.35 -8.99
CA VAL A 56 -6.04 42.77 -10.36
C VAL A 56 -6.03 44.29 -10.47
N THR A 57 -5.08 44.83 -11.24
CA THR A 57 -4.90 46.30 -11.38
C THR A 57 -5.53 46.88 -12.64
N ASP A 58 -5.88 46.05 -13.61
CA ASP A 58 -6.48 46.46 -14.88
C ASP A 58 -7.27 45.33 -15.55
N GLU A 59 -7.99 45.68 -16.61
CA GLU A 59 -8.84 44.78 -17.39
C GLU A 59 -8.06 43.66 -18.10
N ALA A 60 -6.76 43.89 -18.39
CA ALA A 60 -5.92 42.85 -18.99
C ALA A 60 -5.57 41.77 -17.95
N ALA A 61 -5.33 42.17 -16.71
CA ALA A 61 -5.12 41.25 -15.59
C ALA A 61 -6.40 40.47 -15.27
N THR A 62 -7.57 41.13 -15.29
CA THR A 62 -8.88 40.47 -15.15
C THR A 62 -9.07 39.39 -16.20
N GLY A 63 -8.82 39.69 -17.48
CA GLY A 63 -8.98 38.69 -18.55
C GLY A 63 -8.03 37.49 -18.44
N VAL A 64 -6.84 37.66 -17.86
CA VAL A 64 -5.93 36.56 -17.56
C VAL A 64 -6.44 35.72 -16.40
N VAL A 65 -7.00 36.35 -15.36
CA VAL A 65 -7.62 35.66 -14.22
C VAL A 65 -8.83 34.84 -14.65
N ASP A 66 -9.71 35.41 -15.47
CA ASP A 66 -10.87 34.70 -16.02
C ASP A 66 -10.44 33.47 -16.84
N GLN A 67 -9.40 33.61 -17.66
CA GLN A 67 -8.85 32.48 -18.41
C GLN A 67 -8.20 31.42 -17.51
N ALA A 68 -7.54 31.84 -16.42
CA ALA A 68 -6.99 30.91 -15.44
C ALA A 68 -8.09 30.15 -14.68
N GLU A 69 -9.22 30.81 -14.41
CA GLU A 69 -10.40 30.17 -13.80
C GLU A 69 -10.95 29.06 -14.71
N GLU A 70 -11.11 29.32 -16.02
CA GLU A 70 -11.54 28.31 -16.98
C GLU A 70 -10.61 27.08 -17.00
N SER A 71 -9.29 27.30 -16.95
CA SER A 71 -8.31 26.20 -16.86
C SER A 71 -8.41 25.40 -15.56
N LEU A 72 -8.69 26.05 -14.43
CA LEU A 72 -8.90 25.37 -13.15
C LEU A 72 -10.21 24.58 -13.14
N GLN A 73 -11.28 25.15 -13.67
CA GLN A 73 -12.60 24.49 -13.78
C GLN A 73 -12.57 23.26 -14.70
N ALA A 74 -11.66 23.23 -15.67
CA ALA A 74 -11.45 22.04 -16.50
C ALA A 74 -10.88 20.84 -15.70
N ALA A 75 -10.19 21.09 -14.58
CA ALA A 75 -9.64 20.06 -13.70
C ALA A 75 -10.57 19.76 -12.50
N ASP A 76 -11.26 20.77 -11.98
CA ASP A 76 -12.22 20.68 -10.88
C ASP A 76 -13.35 21.71 -11.06
N GLU A 77 -14.55 21.26 -11.45
CA GLU A 77 -15.69 22.13 -11.81
C GLU A 77 -16.12 23.08 -10.69
N GLU A 78 -15.82 22.78 -9.42
CA GLU A 78 -16.20 23.64 -8.29
C GLU A 78 -15.15 24.69 -7.94
N SER A 79 -13.93 24.62 -8.50
CA SER A 79 -12.87 25.61 -8.27
C SER A 79 -13.19 26.97 -8.92
N ALA A 80 -12.76 28.06 -8.27
CA ALA A 80 -13.05 29.41 -8.73
C ALA A 80 -11.85 30.34 -8.50
N ILE A 81 -11.67 31.31 -9.39
CA ILE A 81 -10.80 32.46 -9.13
C ILE A 81 -11.64 33.73 -9.24
N THR A 82 -11.78 34.46 -8.13
CA THR A 82 -12.49 35.73 -8.11
C THR A 82 -11.50 36.88 -8.32
N PRO A 83 -11.61 37.64 -9.42
CA PRO A 83 -10.82 38.86 -9.59
C PRO A 83 -11.31 39.96 -8.63
N VAL A 84 -10.38 40.59 -7.92
CA VAL A 84 -10.62 41.72 -7.01
C VAL A 84 -9.94 42.98 -7.55
N ASP A 85 -10.73 43.93 -8.03
CA ASP A 85 -10.18 45.18 -8.57
C ASP A 85 -9.50 46.03 -7.49
N VAL A 86 -8.23 46.36 -7.70
CA VAL A 86 -7.45 47.25 -6.84
C VAL A 86 -6.87 48.42 -7.64
N ALA A 87 -6.70 49.56 -6.97
CA ALA A 87 -6.38 50.82 -7.64
C ALA A 87 -4.98 50.86 -8.29
N ASP A 88 -4.00 50.22 -7.65
CA ASP A 88 -2.62 50.18 -8.11
C ASP A 88 -1.86 49.00 -7.47
N ARG A 89 -0.60 48.84 -7.89
CA ARG A 89 0.30 47.80 -7.38
C ARG A 89 0.51 47.88 -5.86
N ALA A 90 0.56 49.08 -5.27
CA ALA A 90 0.78 49.21 -3.83
C ALA A 90 -0.46 48.77 -3.03
N ALA A 91 -1.65 49.04 -3.57
CA ALA A 91 -2.90 48.50 -3.03
C ALA A 91 -2.94 46.97 -3.16
N ALA A 92 -2.48 46.41 -4.28
CA ALA A 92 -2.38 44.96 -4.51
C ALA A 92 -1.44 44.28 -3.49
N GLU A 93 -0.25 44.85 -3.28
CA GLU A 93 0.73 44.36 -2.31
C GLU A 93 0.18 44.40 -0.88
N THR A 94 -0.52 45.48 -0.53
CA THR A 94 -1.15 45.62 0.80
C THR A 94 -2.23 44.56 0.99
N ALA A 95 -3.10 44.34 -0.01
CA ALA A 95 -4.17 43.35 0.06
C ALA A 95 -3.64 41.91 0.25
N VAL A 96 -2.52 41.56 -0.40
CA VAL A 96 -1.87 40.26 -0.22
C VAL A 96 -1.25 40.12 1.17
N LEU A 97 -0.56 41.16 1.67
CA LEU A 97 0.10 41.12 2.98
C LEU A 97 -0.89 41.15 4.16
N ASP A 98 -2.03 41.81 4.00
CA ASP A 98 -3.10 41.84 5.00
C ASP A 98 -3.98 40.57 4.96
N GLY A 99 -3.83 39.74 3.91
CA GLY A 99 -4.59 38.51 3.71
C GLY A 99 -6.03 38.75 3.24
N ASP A 100 -6.30 39.90 2.62
CA ASP A 100 -7.59 40.22 2.00
C ASP A 100 -7.79 39.48 0.67
N VAL A 101 -6.70 39.09 0.02
CA VAL A 101 -6.65 38.28 -1.21
C VAL A 101 -5.52 37.25 -1.11
N ASP A 102 -5.65 36.13 -1.83
CA ASP A 102 -4.66 35.04 -1.81
C ASP A 102 -3.40 35.37 -2.63
N ALA A 103 -3.56 36.13 -3.71
CA ALA A 103 -2.47 36.60 -4.54
C ALA A 103 -2.86 37.89 -5.28
N ALA A 104 -1.90 38.52 -5.95
CA ALA A 104 -2.20 39.59 -6.89
C ALA A 104 -1.46 39.42 -8.21
N LEU A 105 -2.18 39.53 -9.32
CA LEU A 105 -1.60 39.57 -10.66
C LEU A 105 -1.48 41.03 -11.09
N VAL A 106 -0.25 41.51 -11.21
CA VAL A 106 0.04 42.91 -11.57
C VAL A 106 0.98 42.98 -12.76
N GLY A 107 0.98 44.12 -13.44
CA GLY A 107 1.86 44.36 -14.59
C GLY A 107 1.11 44.25 -15.91
N GLY A 108 1.75 43.67 -16.92
CA GLY A 108 1.17 43.57 -18.25
C GLY A 108 2.01 42.71 -19.21
N PRO A 109 1.65 42.66 -20.49
CA PRO A 109 2.33 41.81 -21.47
C PRO A 109 3.86 41.96 -21.44
N GLY A 110 4.57 40.85 -21.14
CA GLY A 110 6.04 40.80 -21.05
C GLY A 110 6.64 41.22 -19.70
N ALA A 111 5.83 41.63 -18.72
CA ALA A 111 6.25 42.04 -17.38
C ALA A 111 5.19 41.71 -16.31
N TRP A 112 4.50 40.57 -16.46
CA TRP A 112 3.55 40.08 -15.45
C TRP A 112 4.30 39.67 -14.18
N GLU A 113 3.72 40.02 -13.03
CA GLU A 113 4.23 39.65 -11.72
C GLU A 113 3.08 39.10 -10.86
N LEU A 114 3.33 37.96 -10.22
CA LEU A 114 2.44 37.37 -9.22
C LEU A 114 2.96 37.69 -7.83
N LEU A 115 2.23 38.53 -7.09
CA LEU A 115 2.52 38.86 -5.70
C LEU A 115 1.86 37.84 -4.78
N HIS A 116 2.60 37.31 -3.82
CA HIS A 116 2.10 36.34 -2.84
C HIS A 116 2.84 36.49 -1.50
N ASP A 117 2.22 36.12 -0.38
CA ASP A 117 2.90 35.98 0.91
C ASP A 117 3.22 34.51 1.20
N GLY A 118 4.49 34.19 1.45
CA GLY A 118 4.92 32.81 1.79
C GLY A 118 4.90 31.77 0.64
N GLY A 119 4.37 32.11 -0.53
CA GLY A 119 4.35 31.27 -1.74
C GLY A 119 2.95 31.18 -2.35
N ALA A 120 2.84 31.15 -3.68
CA ALA A 120 1.56 30.93 -4.34
C ALA A 120 1.15 29.44 -4.29
N PRO A 121 -0.15 29.11 -4.12
CA PRO A 121 -0.67 27.76 -4.30
C PRO A 121 -0.28 27.21 -5.68
N THR A 122 0.21 25.96 -5.75
CA THR A 122 0.75 25.38 -7.00
C THR A 122 -0.29 25.30 -8.13
N SER A 123 -1.55 25.04 -7.78
CA SER A 123 -2.69 25.06 -8.71
C SER A 123 -2.94 26.45 -9.28
N LEU A 124 -2.98 27.48 -8.42
CA LEU A 124 -3.17 28.88 -8.83
C LEU A 124 -2.00 29.39 -9.69
N ASP A 125 -0.76 29.14 -9.27
CA ASP A 125 0.45 29.52 -10.01
C ASP A 125 0.51 28.84 -11.38
N GLY A 126 0.18 27.55 -11.45
CA GLY A 126 0.10 26.80 -12.72
C GLY A 126 -0.95 27.38 -13.66
N ALA A 127 -2.16 27.62 -13.16
CA ALA A 127 -3.28 28.15 -13.96
C ALA A 127 -3.00 29.58 -14.46
N LEU A 128 -2.50 30.47 -13.60
CA LEU A 128 -2.13 31.85 -13.99
C LEU A 128 -0.96 31.85 -14.97
N SER A 129 0.05 30.99 -14.79
CA SER A 129 1.17 30.86 -15.72
C SER A 129 0.73 30.40 -17.11
N GLU A 130 -0.20 29.45 -17.18
CA GLU A 130 -0.80 28.99 -18.42
C GLU A 130 -1.61 30.09 -19.10
N ALA A 131 -2.47 30.79 -18.36
CA ALA A 131 -3.28 31.89 -18.87
C ALA A 131 -2.43 33.07 -19.37
N VAL A 132 -1.39 33.47 -18.62
CA VAL A 132 -0.42 34.49 -19.05
C VAL A 132 0.27 34.06 -20.36
N SER A 133 0.69 32.80 -20.46
CA SER A 133 1.34 32.26 -21.66
C SER A 133 0.39 32.26 -22.86
N ALA A 134 -0.86 31.84 -22.67
CA ALA A 134 -1.89 31.83 -23.70
C ALA A 134 -2.24 33.24 -24.18
N SER A 135 -2.43 34.18 -23.26
CA SER A 135 -2.67 35.61 -23.55
C SER A 135 -1.50 36.23 -24.31
N ALA A 136 -0.26 35.99 -23.87
CA ALA A 136 0.94 36.45 -24.57
C ALA A 136 1.06 35.84 -25.98
N MET A 137 0.74 34.55 -26.14
CA MET A 137 0.76 33.88 -27.44
C MET A 137 -0.29 34.46 -28.40
N ALA A 138 -1.48 34.81 -27.88
CA ALA A 138 -2.52 35.48 -28.66
C ALA A 138 -2.08 36.88 -29.13
N ALA A 139 -1.54 37.70 -28.23
CA ALA A 139 -1.03 39.03 -28.58
C ALA A 139 0.13 38.96 -29.59
N ASN A 140 1.04 37.99 -29.43
CA ASN A 140 2.16 37.77 -30.34
C ASN A 140 1.69 37.29 -31.73
N ALA A 141 0.67 36.43 -31.78
CA ALA A 141 0.07 35.98 -33.03
C ALA A 141 -0.54 37.15 -33.81
N GLU A 142 -1.33 37.99 -33.12
CA GLU A 142 -1.94 39.18 -33.71
C GLU A 142 -0.88 40.16 -34.24
N ALA A 143 0.17 40.43 -33.44
CA ALA A 143 1.28 41.29 -33.85
C ALA A 143 2.03 40.77 -35.08
N ALA A 144 2.09 39.44 -35.25
CA ALA A 144 2.67 38.78 -36.41
C ALA A 144 1.70 38.65 -37.61
N GLY A 145 0.44 39.12 -37.47
CA GLY A 145 -0.58 39.02 -38.51
C GLY A 145 -1.08 37.60 -38.76
N THR A 146 -1.03 36.74 -37.74
CA THR A 146 -1.49 35.34 -37.77
C THR A 146 -2.47 35.08 -36.62
N THR A 147 -3.05 33.89 -36.54
CA THR A 147 -3.88 33.48 -35.39
C THR A 147 -3.15 32.47 -34.52
N VAL A 148 -3.58 32.33 -33.25
CA VAL A 148 -3.08 31.26 -32.37
C VAL A 148 -3.32 29.88 -32.98
N ALA A 149 -4.50 29.69 -33.59
CA ALA A 149 -4.85 28.44 -34.26
C ALA A 149 -3.89 28.09 -35.41
N ASP A 150 -3.44 29.09 -36.17
CA ASP A 150 -2.43 28.88 -37.23
C ASP A 150 -1.05 28.56 -36.65
N LEU A 151 -0.70 29.13 -35.49
CA LEU A 151 0.57 28.85 -34.80
C LEU A 151 0.60 27.46 -34.15
N THR A 152 -0.54 26.97 -33.66
CA THR A 152 -0.69 25.65 -33.04
C THR A 152 -1.17 24.58 -34.00
N ALA A 153 -1.40 24.91 -35.28
CA ALA A 153 -1.82 23.97 -36.29
C ALA A 153 -0.85 22.77 -36.36
N GLY A 154 -1.37 21.57 -36.10
CA GLY A 154 -0.58 20.33 -36.08
C GLY A 154 0.12 20.00 -34.76
N SER A 155 -0.14 20.74 -33.68
CA SER A 155 0.33 20.39 -32.33
C SER A 155 -0.60 19.45 -31.56
N GLU A 156 -1.66 18.94 -32.19
CA GLU A 156 -2.57 17.98 -31.56
C GLU A 156 -1.88 16.62 -31.34
N LEU A 157 -1.72 16.24 -30.08
CA LEU A 157 -1.29 14.92 -29.67
C LEU A 157 -2.52 14.11 -29.26
N ALA A 158 -2.97 13.21 -30.13
CA ALA A 158 -3.95 12.21 -29.74
C ALA A 158 -3.27 11.17 -28.84
N GLN A 159 -3.64 11.13 -27.56
CA GLN A 159 -3.29 10.00 -26.70
C GLN A 159 -4.23 8.83 -27.02
N VAL A 160 -3.66 7.76 -27.55
CA VAL A 160 -4.38 6.50 -27.79
C VAL A 160 -3.91 5.52 -26.72
N ASP A 161 -4.75 5.28 -25.72
CA ASP A 161 -4.51 4.23 -24.75
C ASP A 161 -4.82 2.87 -25.41
N LEU A 162 -3.76 2.11 -25.70
CA LEU A 162 -3.86 0.78 -26.31
C LEU A 162 -4.24 -0.31 -25.29
N ALA A 163 -4.25 0.01 -23.98
CA ALA A 163 -4.53 -0.91 -22.89
C ALA A 163 -5.91 -0.70 -22.24
N ALA A 164 -6.62 0.42 -22.51
CA ALA A 164 -7.90 0.74 -21.85
C ALA A 164 -9.02 -0.33 -22.02
N ASP A 165 -8.94 -1.22 -23.01
CA ASP A 165 -10.02 -2.18 -23.35
C ASP A 165 -9.82 -3.59 -22.77
N ASP A 166 -8.73 -3.85 -22.02
CA ASP A 166 -8.43 -5.19 -21.47
C ASP A 166 -8.69 -5.33 -19.95
N GLY A 167 -9.18 -4.27 -19.29
CA GLY A 167 -9.48 -4.26 -17.87
C GLY A 167 -8.25 -4.16 -16.96
N THR A 168 -7.09 -3.81 -17.52
CA THR A 168 -5.88 -3.50 -16.76
C THR A 168 -5.98 -2.14 -16.06
N MET A 169 -5.30 -2.02 -14.94
CA MET A 169 -5.14 -0.74 -14.24
C MET A 169 -3.71 -0.29 -14.42
N THR A 170 -3.53 0.91 -14.95
CA THR A 170 -2.23 1.56 -15.10
C THR A 170 -2.22 2.88 -14.32
N GLY A 171 -1.02 3.45 -14.12
CA GLY A 171 -0.88 4.74 -13.44
C GLY A 171 -1.02 4.69 -11.91
N PRO A 172 -1.35 5.83 -11.27
CA PRO A 172 -1.30 5.97 -9.82
C PRO A 172 -2.19 4.98 -9.05
N LEU A 173 -3.35 4.63 -9.59
CA LEU A 173 -4.28 3.69 -8.95
C LEU A 173 -3.69 2.27 -8.87
N ALA A 174 -3.03 1.81 -9.94
CA ALA A 174 -2.37 0.51 -9.98
C ALA A 174 -1.26 0.40 -8.92
N PHE A 175 -0.45 1.47 -8.81
CA PHE A 175 0.59 1.58 -7.79
C PHE A 175 0.00 1.53 -6.38
N VAL A 176 -1.08 2.29 -6.11
CA VAL A 176 -1.75 2.30 -4.80
C VAL A 176 -2.30 0.93 -4.43
N LEU A 177 -2.95 0.23 -5.37
CA LEU A 177 -3.48 -1.12 -5.14
C LEU A 177 -2.37 -2.16 -4.93
N GLY A 178 -1.32 -2.11 -5.76
CA GLY A 178 -0.14 -2.97 -5.62
C GLY A 178 0.56 -2.76 -4.28
N PHE A 179 0.76 -1.51 -3.89
CA PHE A 179 1.28 -1.14 -2.57
C PHE A 179 0.39 -1.66 -1.44
N ALA A 180 -0.94 -1.51 -1.56
CA ALA A 180 -1.88 -1.98 -0.55
C ALA A 180 -1.77 -3.51 -0.36
N PHE A 181 -1.72 -4.30 -1.43
CA PHE A 181 -1.53 -5.76 -1.33
C PHE A 181 -0.18 -6.15 -0.72
N ALA A 182 0.92 -5.52 -1.17
CA ALA A 182 2.24 -5.76 -0.61
C ALA A 182 2.30 -5.43 0.89
N MET A 183 1.73 -4.28 1.27
CA MET A 183 1.68 -3.80 2.65
C MET A 183 0.82 -4.69 3.54
N LEU A 184 -0.32 -5.16 3.02
CA LEU A 184 -1.23 -6.06 3.72
C LEU A 184 -0.57 -7.41 4.02
N PHE A 185 0.12 -8.00 3.04
CA PHE A 185 0.88 -9.22 3.28
C PHE A 185 2.03 -8.98 4.26
N TYR A 186 2.79 -7.89 4.11
CA TYR A 186 3.88 -7.53 5.02
C TYR A 186 3.41 -7.44 6.47
N PHE A 187 2.36 -6.67 6.74
CA PHE A 187 1.80 -6.52 8.08
C PHE A 187 1.24 -7.83 8.63
N ALA A 188 0.50 -8.58 7.82
CA ALA A 188 -0.03 -9.88 8.27
C ALA A 188 1.10 -10.85 8.61
N ALA A 189 2.12 -10.97 7.75
CA ALA A 189 3.26 -11.85 7.96
C ALA A 189 4.07 -11.48 9.20
N LEU A 190 4.30 -10.19 9.45
CA LEU A 190 4.98 -9.73 10.67
C LEU A 190 4.12 -9.93 11.91
N MET A 191 2.86 -9.47 11.88
CA MET A 191 2.01 -9.44 13.05
C MET A 191 1.70 -10.86 13.52
N PHE A 192 1.15 -11.70 12.65
CA PHE A 192 0.82 -13.07 13.03
C PHE A 192 2.07 -13.95 13.16
N GLY A 193 3.12 -13.70 12.38
CA GLY A 193 4.40 -14.38 12.54
C GLY A 193 4.99 -14.18 13.94
N MET A 194 5.05 -12.93 14.38
CA MET A 194 5.55 -12.58 15.72
C MET A 194 4.62 -13.12 16.82
N GLN A 195 3.30 -13.15 16.60
CA GLN A 195 2.36 -13.78 17.55
C GLN A 195 2.61 -15.28 17.69
N ILE A 196 2.81 -16.00 16.58
CA ILE A 196 3.15 -17.43 16.60
C ILE A 196 4.44 -17.62 17.41
N ALA A 197 5.48 -16.85 17.12
CA ALA A 197 6.78 -16.96 17.79
C ALA A 197 6.67 -16.68 19.31
N ASN A 198 5.95 -15.63 19.71
CA ASN A 198 5.68 -15.33 21.13
C ASN A 198 4.95 -16.49 21.82
N SER A 199 3.88 -17.00 21.21
CA SER A 199 3.09 -18.09 21.83
C SER A 199 3.93 -19.35 22.09
N VAL A 200 4.90 -19.63 21.22
CA VAL A 200 5.80 -20.78 21.37
C VAL A 200 6.75 -20.57 22.55
N VAL A 201 7.31 -19.37 22.67
CA VAL A 201 8.20 -19.03 23.78
C VAL A 201 7.46 -19.02 25.11
N GLU A 202 6.27 -18.45 25.17
CA GLU A 202 5.42 -18.42 26.36
C GLU A 202 5.07 -19.84 26.84
N GLU A 203 4.72 -20.74 25.92
CA GLU A 203 4.46 -22.15 26.24
C GLU A 203 5.70 -22.88 26.75
N LYS A 204 6.88 -22.54 26.21
CA LYS A 204 8.16 -23.09 26.66
C LYS A 204 8.52 -22.58 28.06
N GLN A 205 8.39 -21.28 28.31
CA GLN A 205 8.69 -20.67 29.61
C GLN A 205 7.73 -21.13 30.72
N SER A 206 6.45 -21.25 30.41
CA SER A 206 5.41 -21.66 31.37
C SER A 206 5.44 -23.16 31.70
N ARG A 207 6.35 -23.94 31.10
CA ARG A 207 6.42 -25.41 31.17
C ARG A 207 5.12 -26.12 30.78
N ILE A 208 4.15 -25.40 30.20
CA ILE A 208 2.92 -25.96 29.66
C ILE A 208 3.26 -26.96 28.55
N ILE A 209 4.35 -26.72 27.83
CA ILE A 209 4.78 -27.57 26.73
C ILE A 209 5.15 -29.00 27.15
N GLU A 210 5.72 -29.19 28.35
CA GLU A 210 6.08 -30.53 28.88
C GLU A 210 4.81 -31.36 29.13
N ILE A 211 3.76 -30.71 29.63
CA ILE A 211 2.45 -31.33 29.88
C ILE A 211 1.73 -31.63 28.56
N LEU A 212 1.73 -30.67 27.62
CA LEU A 212 1.06 -30.84 26.33
C LEU A 212 1.76 -31.88 25.46
N ALA A 213 3.09 -31.86 25.36
CA ALA A 213 3.87 -32.82 24.58
C ALA A 213 3.75 -34.26 25.12
N ALA A 214 3.45 -34.45 26.42
CA ALA A 214 3.16 -35.76 27.00
C ALA A 214 1.79 -36.34 26.58
N LYS A 215 0.87 -35.50 26.05
CA LYS A 215 -0.49 -35.89 25.68
C LYS A 215 -0.75 -35.85 24.18
N ILE A 216 -0.07 -34.96 23.44
CA ILE A 216 -0.28 -34.75 22.00
C ILE A 216 1.07 -34.64 21.26
N PRO A 217 1.21 -35.20 20.05
CA PRO A 217 2.44 -35.06 19.28
C PRO A 217 2.75 -33.59 18.95
N THR A 218 4.00 -33.19 19.10
CA THR A 218 4.50 -31.83 18.84
C THR A 218 4.11 -31.29 17.46
N ARG A 219 4.07 -32.15 16.43
CA ARG A 219 3.61 -31.80 15.08
C ARG A 219 2.18 -31.28 15.05
N GLN A 220 1.29 -31.89 15.84
CA GLN A 220 -0.12 -31.50 15.88
C GLN A 220 -0.30 -30.18 16.64
N LEU A 221 0.55 -29.92 17.64
CA LEU A 221 0.58 -28.64 18.34
C LEU A 221 1.02 -27.52 17.41
N LEU A 222 2.11 -27.71 16.65
CA LEU A 222 2.56 -26.76 15.64
C LEU A 222 1.50 -26.53 14.56
N MET A 223 0.92 -27.61 14.03
CA MET A 223 -0.12 -27.53 12.99
C MET A 223 -1.34 -26.76 13.48
N GLY A 224 -1.77 -26.99 14.72
CA GLY A 224 -2.86 -26.24 15.34
C GLY A 224 -2.56 -24.73 15.44
N LYS A 225 -1.34 -24.36 15.85
CA LYS A 225 -0.91 -22.96 15.93
C LYS A 225 -0.87 -22.28 14.58
N VAL A 226 -0.24 -22.92 13.59
CA VAL A 226 -0.08 -22.38 12.24
C VAL A 226 -1.45 -22.22 11.57
N LEU A 227 -2.28 -23.26 11.59
CA LEU A 227 -3.62 -23.19 10.98
C LEU A 227 -4.53 -22.21 11.71
N GLY A 228 -4.50 -22.16 13.05
CA GLY A 228 -5.27 -21.18 13.83
C GLY A 228 -4.93 -19.74 13.47
N ASN A 229 -3.64 -19.40 13.42
CA ASN A 229 -3.20 -18.06 13.01
C ASN A 229 -3.46 -17.78 11.52
N THR A 230 -3.41 -18.79 10.66
CA THR A 230 -3.78 -18.65 9.25
C THR A 230 -5.26 -18.28 9.12
N VAL A 231 -6.15 -18.95 9.86
CA VAL A 231 -7.59 -18.62 9.86
C VAL A 231 -7.82 -17.20 10.37
N LEU A 232 -7.11 -16.77 11.43
CA LEU A 232 -7.19 -15.38 11.91
C LEU A 232 -6.71 -14.38 10.85
N ALA A 233 -5.60 -14.65 10.17
CA ALA A 233 -5.07 -13.79 9.12
C ALA A 233 -6.07 -13.65 7.95
N PHE A 234 -6.71 -14.75 7.55
CA PHE A 234 -7.79 -14.72 6.55
C PHE A 234 -9.04 -13.98 7.05
N GLY A 235 -9.40 -14.14 8.32
CA GLY A 235 -10.51 -13.39 8.92
C GLY A 235 -10.24 -11.89 8.92
N GLN A 236 -9.03 -11.47 9.25
CA GLN A 236 -8.62 -10.06 9.19
C GLN A 236 -8.57 -9.55 7.75
N LEU A 237 -8.06 -10.35 6.81
CA LEU A 237 -8.06 -10.02 5.39
C LEU A 237 -9.49 -9.81 4.85
N ALA A 238 -10.42 -10.70 5.21
CA ALA A 238 -11.82 -10.59 4.83
C ALA A 238 -12.49 -9.35 5.45
N LEU A 239 -12.17 -9.03 6.71
CA LEU A 239 -12.66 -7.82 7.36
C LEU A 239 -12.15 -6.56 6.67
N ILE A 240 -10.85 -6.50 6.34
CA ILE A 240 -10.25 -5.38 5.62
C ILE A 240 -10.89 -5.23 4.25
N ALA A 241 -11.06 -6.32 3.49
CA ALA A 241 -11.70 -6.29 2.20
C ALA A 241 -13.16 -5.79 2.28
N ALA A 242 -13.93 -6.24 3.28
CA ALA A 242 -15.29 -5.78 3.48
C ALA A 242 -15.37 -4.28 3.81
N VAL A 243 -14.50 -3.79 4.69
CA VAL A 243 -14.44 -2.37 5.05
C VAL A 243 -13.98 -1.52 3.86
N SER A 244 -13.01 -1.99 3.09
CA SER A 244 -12.52 -1.31 1.89
C SER A 244 -13.61 -1.23 0.83
N LEU A 245 -14.39 -2.30 0.61
CA LEU A 245 -15.49 -2.32 -0.35
C LEU A 245 -16.59 -1.31 0.02
N VAL A 246 -16.92 -1.17 1.30
CA VAL A 246 -17.84 -0.12 1.79
C VAL A 246 -17.23 1.26 1.63
N GLY A 247 -15.91 1.40 1.84
CA GLY A 247 -15.19 2.63 1.62
C GLY A 247 -15.27 3.14 0.17
N LEU A 248 -15.13 2.23 -0.80
CA LEU A 248 -15.23 2.54 -2.22
C LEU A 248 -16.61 3.04 -2.65
N THR A 249 -17.68 2.81 -1.87
CA THR A 249 -19.01 3.40 -2.20
C THR A 249 -19.13 4.86 -1.80
N VAL A 250 -18.17 5.39 -1.06
CA VAL A 250 -18.18 6.77 -0.55
C VAL A 250 -17.21 7.66 -1.33
N VAL A 251 -16.23 7.07 -2.01
CA VAL A 251 -15.26 7.78 -2.83
C VAL A 251 -15.58 7.50 -4.30
N ASP A 252 -15.85 8.53 -5.10
CA ASP A 252 -16.05 8.43 -6.54
C ASP A 252 -14.72 8.14 -7.26
N LEU A 253 -14.20 6.94 -7.04
CA LEU A 253 -13.07 6.40 -7.81
C LEU A 253 -13.62 5.57 -8.97
N ASP A 254 -13.24 5.93 -10.20
CA ASP A 254 -13.39 5.06 -11.37
C ASP A 254 -12.44 3.86 -11.24
N VAL A 255 -12.88 2.84 -10.49
CA VAL A 255 -12.12 1.59 -10.31
C VAL A 255 -12.53 0.60 -11.39
N ALA A 256 -11.55 0.08 -12.14
CA ALA A 256 -11.76 -1.07 -13.00
C ALA A 256 -12.03 -2.34 -12.17
N LEU A 257 -13.30 -2.56 -11.81
CA LEU A 257 -13.76 -3.71 -11.01
C LEU A 257 -13.30 -5.08 -11.55
N PRO A 258 -13.23 -5.33 -12.88
CA PRO A 258 -12.72 -6.60 -13.40
C PRO A 258 -11.26 -6.86 -13.02
N GLY A 259 -10.37 -5.89 -13.22
CA GLY A 259 -8.95 -5.99 -12.87
C GLY A 259 -8.73 -6.18 -11.37
N LEU A 260 -9.48 -5.46 -10.53
CA LEU A 260 -9.43 -5.62 -9.08
C LEU A 260 -9.86 -7.04 -8.66
N THR A 261 -10.96 -7.53 -9.24
CA THR A 261 -11.48 -8.88 -8.94
C THR A 261 -10.45 -9.95 -9.29
N GLN A 262 -9.81 -9.84 -10.45
CA GLN A 262 -8.77 -10.77 -10.89
C GLN A 262 -7.55 -10.72 -9.96
N ALA A 263 -7.10 -9.53 -9.58
CA ALA A 263 -5.98 -9.35 -8.66
C ALA A 263 -6.27 -9.98 -7.29
N ILE A 264 -7.46 -9.76 -6.72
CA ILE A 264 -7.88 -10.37 -5.45
C ILE A 264 -7.91 -11.89 -5.55
N LEU A 265 -8.46 -12.44 -6.64
CA LEU A 265 -8.58 -13.88 -6.83
C LEU A 265 -7.21 -14.58 -6.81
N TRP A 266 -6.19 -13.97 -7.42
CA TRP A 266 -4.82 -14.47 -7.38
C TRP A 266 -4.09 -14.15 -6.07
N TYR A 267 -4.37 -12.99 -5.47
CA TYR A 267 -3.76 -12.59 -4.22
C TYR A 267 -4.05 -13.59 -3.09
N LEU A 268 -5.29 -14.08 -2.96
CA LEU A 268 -5.69 -15.02 -1.90
C LEU A 268 -4.85 -16.32 -1.83
N PRO A 269 -4.65 -17.10 -2.91
CA PRO A 269 -3.81 -18.28 -2.86
C PRO A 269 -2.33 -17.95 -2.63
N PHE A 270 -1.79 -16.87 -3.22
CA PHE A 270 -0.42 -16.43 -2.94
C PHE A 270 -0.22 -16.02 -1.48
N PHE A 271 -1.21 -15.31 -0.91
CA PHE A 271 -1.25 -14.95 0.50
C PHE A 271 -1.28 -16.20 1.36
N LEU A 272 -2.17 -17.16 1.09
CA LEU A 272 -2.27 -18.42 1.86
C LEU A 272 -0.94 -19.17 1.90
N VAL A 273 -0.37 -19.42 0.72
CA VAL A 273 0.81 -20.25 0.57
C VAL A 273 2.05 -19.53 1.12
N GLY A 274 2.20 -18.24 0.81
CA GLY A 274 3.28 -17.41 1.33
C GLY A 274 3.22 -17.29 2.86
N PHE A 275 2.02 -17.06 3.40
CA PHE A 275 1.81 -16.96 4.84
C PHE A 275 2.10 -18.28 5.57
N LEU A 276 1.56 -19.41 5.08
CA LEU A 276 1.84 -20.73 5.65
C LEU A 276 3.34 -21.05 5.63
N ALA A 277 4.03 -20.72 4.54
CA ALA A 277 5.46 -20.95 4.41
C ALA A 277 6.24 -20.18 5.49
N LEU A 278 5.89 -18.92 5.72
CA LEU A 278 6.52 -18.07 6.74
C LEU A 278 6.12 -18.45 8.16
N ALA A 279 4.85 -18.81 8.41
CA ALA A 279 4.33 -19.17 9.72
C ALA A 279 5.13 -20.31 10.38
N CYS A 280 5.55 -21.31 9.60
CA CYS A 280 6.41 -22.38 10.09
C CYS A 280 7.83 -21.90 10.45
N VAL A 281 8.38 -20.94 9.71
CA VAL A 281 9.70 -20.36 10.01
C VAL A 281 9.63 -19.50 11.28
N TRP A 282 8.56 -18.72 11.45
CA TRP A 282 8.28 -17.96 12.67
C TRP A 282 8.15 -18.85 13.90
N ALA A 283 7.40 -19.95 13.80
CA ALA A 283 7.27 -20.92 14.88
C ALA A 283 8.62 -21.54 15.27
N ALA A 284 9.44 -21.87 14.27
CA ALA A 284 10.77 -22.39 14.51
C ALA A 284 11.70 -21.35 15.16
N ALA A 285 11.65 -20.09 14.72
CA ALA A 285 12.38 -18.99 15.34
C ALA A 285 11.99 -18.81 16.82
N GLY A 286 10.69 -18.84 17.13
CA GLY A 286 10.19 -18.83 18.51
C GLY A 286 10.70 -19.99 19.34
N ALA A 287 10.75 -21.21 18.80
CA ALA A 287 11.25 -22.38 19.53
C ALA A 287 12.75 -22.30 19.87
N LEU A 288 13.53 -21.55 19.07
CA LEU A 288 14.96 -21.32 19.30
C LEU A 288 15.24 -20.31 20.42
N ALA A 289 14.30 -19.42 20.71
CA ALA A 289 14.42 -18.48 21.81
C ALA A 289 14.20 -19.18 23.16
N SER A 290 15.05 -18.84 24.14
CA SER A 290 14.92 -19.32 25.52
C SER A 290 13.86 -18.55 26.30
N ARG A 291 13.72 -17.25 26.01
CA ARG A 291 12.82 -16.34 26.69
C ARG A 291 12.26 -15.30 25.73
N THR A 292 11.20 -14.61 26.15
CA THR A 292 10.55 -13.56 25.37
C THR A 292 11.49 -12.40 25.07
N GLU A 293 12.44 -12.10 25.96
CA GLU A 293 13.46 -11.06 25.74
C GLU A 293 14.46 -11.42 24.63
N ASP A 294 14.70 -12.72 24.41
CA ASP A 294 15.61 -13.22 23.37
C ASP A 294 14.92 -13.35 22.00
N LEU A 295 13.58 -13.23 21.96
CA LEU A 295 12.78 -13.51 20.78
C LEU A 295 13.16 -12.60 19.61
N GLN A 296 13.35 -11.30 19.87
CA GLN A 296 13.70 -10.33 18.84
C GLN A 296 15.04 -10.69 18.16
N GLN A 297 16.01 -11.25 18.89
CA GLN A 297 17.28 -11.69 18.29
C GLN A 297 17.09 -12.89 17.36
N THR A 298 16.17 -13.80 17.68
CA THR A 298 15.89 -14.98 16.86
C THR A 298 15.06 -14.68 15.62
N THR A 299 14.20 -13.65 15.68
CA THR A 299 13.27 -13.29 14.60
C THR A 299 13.79 -12.18 13.70
N MET A 300 14.74 -11.36 14.15
CA MET A 300 15.26 -10.21 13.37
C MET A 300 15.76 -10.58 11.96
N PRO A 301 16.51 -11.68 11.74
CA PRO A 301 16.93 -12.07 10.39
C PRO A 301 15.75 -12.34 9.45
N LEU A 302 14.67 -12.94 9.98
CA LEU A 302 13.46 -13.22 9.22
C LEU A 302 12.71 -11.92 8.89
N THR A 303 12.61 -11.02 9.87
CA THR A 303 12.06 -9.67 9.67
C THR A 303 12.83 -8.91 8.59
N MET A 304 14.16 -8.94 8.61
CA MET A 304 14.97 -8.28 7.58
C MET A 304 14.73 -8.83 6.18
N VAL A 305 14.66 -10.16 6.04
CA VAL A 305 14.31 -10.78 4.75
C VAL A 305 12.94 -10.29 4.28
N LEU A 306 11.95 -10.24 5.18
CA LEU A 306 10.61 -9.78 4.83
C LEU A 306 10.58 -8.30 4.41
N VAL A 307 11.35 -7.43 5.09
CA VAL A 307 11.52 -6.02 4.69
C VAL A 307 12.13 -5.92 3.30
N VAL A 308 13.20 -6.68 3.03
CA VAL A 308 13.83 -6.69 1.70
C VAL A 308 12.86 -7.17 0.63
N LEU A 309 12.07 -8.21 0.89
CA LEU A 309 11.06 -8.71 -0.04
C LEU A 309 9.94 -7.69 -0.28
N PHE A 310 9.54 -6.94 0.76
CA PHE A 310 8.57 -5.86 0.63
C PHE A 310 9.10 -4.72 -0.25
N ILE A 311 10.33 -4.25 -0.02
CA ILE A 311 10.96 -3.21 -0.85
C ILE A 311 11.13 -3.69 -2.29
N ILE A 312 11.56 -4.95 -2.49
CA ILE A 312 11.60 -5.58 -3.81
C ILE A 312 10.21 -5.56 -4.45
N GLY A 313 9.16 -5.90 -3.71
CA GLY A 313 7.78 -5.87 -4.17
C GLY A 313 7.30 -4.52 -4.70
N LEU A 314 7.83 -3.41 -4.14
CA LEU A 314 7.39 -2.06 -4.47
C LEU A 314 8.20 -1.37 -5.57
N TYR A 315 9.49 -1.68 -5.68
CA TYR A 315 10.43 -0.89 -6.49
C TYR A 315 11.09 -1.66 -7.62
N LEU A 316 10.88 -2.98 -7.71
CA LEU A 316 11.43 -3.72 -8.86
C LEU A 316 10.58 -3.49 -10.10
N GLU A 317 11.28 -3.24 -11.21
CA GLU A 317 10.67 -3.06 -12.53
C GLU A 317 11.34 -3.95 -13.59
N GLY A 318 10.65 -4.14 -14.71
CA GLY A 318 11.18 -4.81 -15.91
C GLY A 318 11.58 -6.27 -15.68
N MET A 319 12.72 -6.68 -16.24
CA MET A 319 13.19 -8.07 -16.20
C MET A 319 13.28 -8.61 -14.77
N TRP A 320 13.74 -7.80 -13.83
CA TRP A 320 13.91 -8.27 -12.46
C TRP A 320 12.56 -8.51 -11.80
N GLN A 321 11.57 -7.64 -12.04
CA GLN A 321 10.21 -7.80 -11.50
C GLN A 321 9.62 -9.13 -11.99
N GLN A 322 9.82 -9.44 -13.27
CA GLN A 322 9.44 -10.73 -13.85
C GLN A 322 10.13 -11.90 -13.14
N VAL A 323 11.44 -11.85 -12.91
CA VAL A 323 12.15 -12.95 -12.22
C VAL A 323 11.66 -13.14 -10.77
N PHE A 324 11.57 -12.07 -10.00
CA PHE A 324 11.19 -12.14 -8.58
C PHE A 324 9.72 -12.54 -8.38
N SER A 325 8.88 -12.33 -9.39
CA SER A 325 7.50 -12.82 -9.38
C SER A 325 7.39 -14.35 -9.34
N PHE A 326 8.44 -15.09 -9.71
CA PHE A 326 8.51 -16.57 -9.57
C PHE A 326 9.27 -17.04 -8.32
N VAL A 327 9.96 -16.13 -7.61
CA VAL A 327 10.72 -16.48 -6.41
C VAL A 327 9.73 -16.67 -5.25
N PRO A 328 9.71 -17.85 -4.58
CA PRO A 328 8.76 -18.09 -3.49
C PRO A 328 8.81 -17.02 -2.39
N VAL A 329 7.66 -16.69 -1.82
CA VAL A 329 7.43 -15.58 -0.85
C VAL A 329 7.57 -14.19 -1.48
N ALA A 330 8.60 -13.95 -2.30
CA ALA A 330 8.70 -12.71 -3.09
C ALA A 330 7.52 -12.57 -4.06
N SER A 331 7.10 -13.69 -4.65
CA SER A 331 5.94 -13.80 -5.53
C SER A 331 4.65 -13.25 -4.89
N THR A 332 4.50 -13.37 -3.57
CA THR A 332 3.31 -12.85 -2.86
C THR A 332 3.27 -11.32 -2.83
N PHE A 333 4.41 -10.66 -2.98
CA PHE A 333 4.51 -9.21 -3.13
C PHE A 333 4.42 -8.79 -4.59
N VAL A 334 5.14 -9.47 -5.49
CA VAL A 334 5.37 -9.00 -6.86
C VAL A 334 4.29 -9.43 -7.86
N MET A 335 3.77 -10.66 -7.79
CA MET A 335 2.80 -11.14 -8.80
C MET A 335 1.48 -10.36 -8.82
N PRO A 336 0.85 -10.04 -7.67
CA PRO A 336 -0.39 -9.27 -7.68
C PRO A 336 -0.26 -7.94 -8.40
N VAL A 337 0.88 -7.25 -8.23
CA VAL A 337 1.19 -5.98 -8.93
C VAL A 337 1.21 -6.20 -10.44
N ARG A 338 1.98 -7.19 -10.91
CA ARG A 338 2.06 -7.51 -12.35
C ARG A 338 0.72 -7.97 -12.96
N ILE A 339 -0.18 -8.54 -12.15
CA ILE A 339 -1.53 -8.94 -12.59
C ILE A 339 -2.42 -7.71 -12.76
N ILE A 340 -2.30 -6.71 -11.89
CA ILE A 340 -3.03 -5.43 -11.98
C ILE A 340 -2.56 -4.66 -13.22
N GLU A 341 -1.24 -4.63 -13.44
CA GLU A 341 -0.59 -3.97 -14.58
C GLU A 341 -0.91 -4.64 -15.93
N GLY A 342 -1.41 -5.88 -15.94
CA GLY A 342 -1.71 -6.62 -17.17
C GLY A 342 -0.54 -7.33 -17.82
N ASP A 343 0.67 -7.18 -17.29
CA ASP A 343 1.92 -7.68 -17.85
C ASP A 343 2.16 -9.19 -17.65
N THR A 344 1.10 -9.97 -17.44
CA THR A 344 1.20 -11.40 -17.11
C THR A 344 0.30 -12.26 -17.98
N ALA A 345 0.89 -13.28 -18.58
CA ALA A 345 0.11 -14.38 -19.12
C ALA A 345 -0.45 -15.25 -17.98
N ILE A 346 -1.63 -15.84 -18.17
CA ILE A 346 -2.34 -16.64 -17.15
C ILE A 346 -1.49 -17.81 -16.59
N TRP A 347 -0.54 -18.33 -17.37
CA TRP A 347 0.35 -19.41 -16.90
C TRP A 347 1.39 -18.93 -15.87
N GLU A 348 1.77 -17.65 -15.89
CA GLU A 348 2.82 -17.11 -15.01
C GLU A 348 2.40 -17.18 -13.53
N PRO A 349 1.20 -16.70 -13.12
CA PRO A 349 0.72 -16.88 -11.75
C PRO A 349 0.58 -18.35 -11.35
N VAL A 350 0.17 -19.24 -12.26
CA VAL A 350 0.04 -20.68 -11.98
C VAL A 350 1.40 -21.29 -11.64
N VAL A 351 2.43 -21.01 -12.45
CA VAL A 351 3.78 -21.54 -12.24
C VAL A 351 4.40 -20.95 -10.96
N ALA A 352 4.27 -19.64 -10.75
CA ALA A 352 4.74 -18.99 -9.53
C ALA A 352 4.06 -19.57 -8.27
N LEU A 353 2.76 -19.83 -8.33
CA LEU A 353 2.02 -20.45 -7.23
C LEU A 353 2.46 -21.91 -6.99
N ALA A 354 2.72 -22.68 -8.05
CA ALA A 354 3.25 -24.03 -7.94
C ALA A 354 4.64 -24.05 -7.27
N LEU A 355 5.53 -23.13 -7.65
CA LEU A 355 6.84 -22.96 -7.00
C LEU A 355 6.69 -22.56 -5.53
N ALA A 356 5.77 -21.63 -5.23
CA ALA A 356 5.46 -21.23 -3.87
C ALA A 356 4.91 -22.41 -3.03
N LEU A 357 4.08 -23.28 -3.61
CA LEU A 357 3.56 -24.48 -2.94
C LEU A 357 4.66 -25.49 -2.63
N VAL A 358 5.56 -25.74 -3.57
CA VAL A 358 6.74 -26.61 -3.36
C VAL A 358 7.60 -26.05 -2.24
N PHE A 359 7.86 -24.74 -2.26
CA PHE A 359 8.61 -24.06 -1.21
C PHE A 359 7.89 -24.13 0.15
N CYS A 360 6.57 -23.94 0.18
CA CYS A 360 5.76 -24.07 1.39
C CYS A 360 5.85 -25.47 1.98
N ALA A 361 5.76 -26.52 1.15
CA ALA A 361 5.96 -27.89 1.60
C ALA A 361 7.37 -28.12 2.16
N LEU A 362 8.39 -27.52 1.54
CA LEU A 362 9.77 -27.55 2.04
C LEU A 362 9.89 -26.84 3.41
N THR A 363 9.34 -25.64 3.58
CA THR A 363 9.44 -24.90 4.84
C THR A 363 8.62 -25.54 5.95
N ILE A 364 7.45 -26.13 5.66
CA ILE A 364 6.67 -26.90 6.64
C ILE A 364 7.48 -28.12 7.11
N THR A 365 8.10 -28.87 6.19
CA THR A 365 8.86 -30.07 6.54
C THR A 365 10.14 -29.74 7.32
N LEU A 366 10.90 -28.73 6.90
CA LEU A 366 12.11 -28.28 7.60
C LEU A 366 11.78 -27.57 8.92
N GLY A 367 10.81 -26.67 8.91
CA GLY A 367 10.37 -25.90 10.06
C GLY A 367 9.79 -26.79 11.16
N SER A 368 8.99 -27.80 10.81
CA SER A 368 8.49 -28.77 11.81
C SER A 368 9.61 -29.59 12.46
N ARG A 369 10.61 -30.01 11.69
CA ARG A 369 11.79 -30.71 12.23
C ARG A 369 12.61 -29.80 13.15
N LEU A 370 12.82 -28.55 12.75
CA LEU A 370 13.56 -27.58 13.55
C LEU A 370 12.82 -27.25 14.85
N TYR A 371 11.50 -27.06 14.76
CA TYR A 371 10.62 -26.85 15.90
C TYR A 371 10.70 -28.01 16.89
N GLU A 372 10.51 -29.26 16.44
CA GLU A 372 10.62 -30.45 17.30
C GLU A 372 11.95 -30.52 18.05
N ARG A 373 13.07 -30.25 17.35
CA ARG A 373 14.42 -30.29 17.95
C ARG A 373 14.65 -29.16 18.95
N ALA A 374 14.21 -27.95 18.63
CA ALA A 374 14.39 -26.78 19.48
C ALA A 374 13.49 -26.79 20.72
N LEU A 375 12.30 -27.42 20.62
CA LEU A 375 11.36 -27.55 21.73
C LEU A 375 11.85 -28.50 22.82
N LEU A 376 12.47 -29.62 22.42
CA LEU A 376 12.95 -30.66 23.32
C LEU A 376 14.26 -30.28 24.02
N HIS A 377 14.94 -29.22 23.55
CA HIS A 377 16.15 -28.70 24.16
C HIS A 377 15.83 -27.52 25.09
N THR A 378 15.98 -27.74 26.40
CA THR A 378 15.60 -26.78 27.45
C THR A 378 16.77 -25.93 27.98
N SER A 379 18.02 -26.20 27.61
CA SER A 379 19.19 -25.42 28.04
C SER A 379 19.78 -24.53 26.94
N GLY A 380 19.75 -23.20 27.17
CA GLY A 380 20.41 -22.18 26.34
C GLY A 380 19.73 -21.87 25.00
N SER A 381 20.00 -20.70 24.43
CA SER A 381 19.58 -20.35 23.07
C SER A 381 20.40 -21.15 22.05
N LEU A 382 19.73 -21.74 21.05
CA LEU A 382 20.37 -22.53 20.00
C LEU A 382 20.53 -21.70 18.73
N SER A 383 21.75 -21.66 18.18
CA SER A 383 21.99 -21.16 16.83
C SER A 383 21.33 -22.09 15.80
N TRP A 384 20.77 -21.51 14.72
CA TRP A 384 20.17 -22.21 13.58
C TRP A 384 21.01 -23.39 13.07
N ARG A 385 22.34 -23.22 12.96
CA ARG A 385 23.26 -24.27 12.50
C ARG A 385 23.33 -25.46 13.46
N ARG A 386 23.28 -25.20 14.76
CA ARG A 386 23.41 -26.22 15.82
C ARG A 386 22.11 -26.99 16.03
N ALA A 387 20.96 -26.35 15.84
CA ALA A 387 19.67 -27.02 15.87
C ALA A 387 19.48 -27.98 14.67
N MET A 388 20.09 -27.69 13.52
CA MET A 388 20.10 -28.60 12.38
C MET A 388 21.01 -29.83 12.57
N SER A 389 22.05 -29.73 13.41
CA SER A 389 23.04 -30.81 13.62
C SER A 389 22.73 -31.77 14.77
N LEU A 390 21.68 -31.56 15.56
CA LEU A 390 21.29 -32.49 16.62
C LEU A 390 20.72 -33.79 16.02
N SER A 391 21.42 -34.91 16.22
CA SER A 391 20.93 -36.25 15.90
C SER A 391 19.91 -36.72 16.94
N LYS A 392 18.99 -37.58 16.50
CA LYS A 392 18.13 -38.34 17.42
C LYS A 392 19.03 -39.35 18.14
N ASP A 393 19.24 -39.15 19.43
CA ASP A 393 19.54 -40.24 20.35
C ASP A 393 18.25 -40.60 21.12
#